data_AF-A0A173ZEJ8-F1
#
_entry.id   AF-A0A173ZEJ8-F1
#
_cell.length_a   1.000
_cell.length_b   1.000
_cell.length_c   1.000
_cell.angle_alpha   90.00
_cell.angle_beta   90.00
_cell.angle_gamma   90.00
#
_symmetry.space_group_name_H-M   'P 1'
#
loop_
_entity.id
_entity.type
_entity.pdbx_description
1 polymer ?
#
loop_
_entity_poly.entity_id
_entity_poly.type
_entity_poly.pdbx_seq_one_letter_code
_entity_poly.pdbx_strand_id
1 'polypeptide(L)'
;MRYDTPIYFQKLTPGEYDPTTGNYGEDAISEDMKSASVMDTGTNTMMLVYSGIKEGSLTIHLQNHYDRPFDRIRVGNKTYGVDFSRKLRLKQVYVVSEVV
;
A
#
# COMPACT_ATOMS: atom_id res chain seq x y z
N MET A 1 -5.77 -19.11 -3.19
CA MET A 1 -5.45 -17.79 -2.59
C MET A 1 -6.47 -17.51 -1.51
N ARG A 2 -6.02 -17.29 -0.27
CA ARG A 2 -6.87 -17.02 0.89
C ARG A 2 -6.86 -15.52 1.16
N TYR A 3 -8.03 -14.93 1.41
CA TYR A 3 -8.20 -13.48 1.59
C TYR A 3 -8.53 -13.18 3.05
N ASP A 4 -7.61 -13.52 3.94
CA ASP A 4 -7.76 -13.42 5.39
C ASP A 4 -6.73 -12.49 6.02
N THR A 5 -5.75 -11.99 5.27
CA THR A 5 -4.77 -11.04 5.78
C THR A 5 -5.35 -9.62 5.75
N PRO A 6 -5.50 -8.96 6.92
CA PRO A 6 -5.91 -7.56 6.95
C PRO A 6 -4.78 -6.67 6.44
N ILE A 7 -5.11 -5.79 5.51
CA ILE A 7 -4.24 -4.71 5.04
C ILE A 7 -4.94 -3.37 5.26
N TYR A 8 -4.17 -2.30 5.40
CA TYR A 8 -4.67 -0.96 5.69
C TYR A 8 -4.17 0.00 4.63
N PHE A 9 -5.09 0.58 3.87
CA PHE A 9 -4.78 1.69 2.97
C PHE A 9 -4.67 2.96 3.79
N GLN A 10 -3.48 3.55 3.82
CA GLN A 10 -3.19 4.75 4.60
C GLN A 10 -3.21 5.98 3.71
N LYS A 11 -3.99 6.98 4.11
CA LYS A 11 -3.96 8.33 3.53
C LYS A 11 -3.34 9.29 4.55
N LEU A 12 -2.24 9.93 4.16
CA LEU A 12 -1.59 10.99 4.93
C LEU A 12 -2.24 12.32 4.53
N THR A 13 -2.68 13.05 5.54
CA THR A 13 -3.20 14.41 5.40
C THR A 13 -2.26 15.33 6.19
N PRO A 14 -1.51 16.21 5.51
CA PRO A 14 -0.66 17.17 6.20
C PRO A 14 -1.49 18.00 7.19
N GLY A 15 -0.90 18.28 8.35
CA GLY A 15 -1.56 19.15 9.32
C GLY A 15 -1.90 20.52 8.72
N GLU A 16 -3.01 21.12 9.14
CA GLU A 16 -3.39 22.45 8.66
C GLU A 16 -2.41 23.52 9.16
N TYR A 17 -2.17 24.54 8.34
CA TYR A 17 -1.37 25.68 8.75
C TYR A 17 -2.13 26.53 9.76
N ASP A 18 -1.53 26.77 10.92
CA ASP A 18 -2.03 27.68 11.93
C ASP A 18 -1.39 29.07 11.75
N PRO A 19 -2.16 30.09 11.29
CA PRO A 19 -1.63 31.43 11.07
C PRO A 19 -1.28 32.17 12.37
N THR A 20 -1.76 31.72 13.54
CA THR A 20 -1.45 32.36 14.82
C THR A 20 -0.10 31.93 15.39
N THR A 21 0.29 30.67 15.19
CA THR A 21 1.60 30.15 15.61
C THR A 21 2.62 30.11 14.49
N GLY A 22 2.18 30.21 13.23
CA GLY A 22 3.01 30.12 12.03
C GLY A 22 3.49 28.70 11.71
N ASN A 23 2.94 27.68 12.38
CA ASN A 23 3.33 26.28 12.25
C ASN A 23 2.24 25.46 11.57
N TYR A 24 2.62 24.30 11.01
CA TYR A 24 1.67 23.29 10.59
C TYR A 24 1.28 22.41 11.79
N GLY A 25 0.01 22.00 11.85
CA GLY A 25 -0.46 21.03 12.82
C GLY A 25 0.15 19.63 12.60
N GLU A 26 -0.26 18.68 13.44
CA GLU A 26 0.18 17.29 13.28
C GLU A 26 -0.45 16.64 12.04
N ASP A 27 0.33 15.79 11.36
CA ASP A 27 -0.15 15.01 10.22
C ASP A 27 -1.17 13.96 10.69
N ALA A 28 -2.30 13.88 9.99
CA ALA A 28 -3.32 12.87 10.25
C ALA A 28 -3.15 11.68 9.31
N ILE A 29 -3.22 10.47 9.87
CA ILE A 29 -3.23 9.22 9.09
C ILE A 29 -4.62 8.60 9.18
N SER A 30 -5.32 8.54 8.04
CA SER A 30 -6.56 7.79 7.91
C SER A 30 -6.28 6.39 7.37
N GLU A 31 -6.82 5.35 8.00
CA GLU A 31 -6.67 3.96 7.58
C GLU A 31 -8.01 3.36 7.13
N ASP A 32 -8.02 2.69 5.96
CA ASP A 32 -9.15 1.86 5.52
C ASP A 32 -8.71 0.40 5.44
N MET A 33 -9.31 -0.45 6.28
CA MET A 33 -9.00 -1.88 6.36
C MET A 33 -9.69 -2.65 5.22
N LYS A 34 -8.94 -3.56 4.59
CA LYS A 34 -9.45 -4.54 3.62
C LYS A 34 -8.80 -5.90 3.83
N SER A 35 -9.55 -6.96 3.58
CA SER A 35 -8.99 -8.32 3.57
C SER A 35 -8.37 -8.62 2.20
N ALA A 36 -7.12 -9.07 2.20
CA ALA A 36 -6.34 -9.35 1.00
C ALA A 36 -5.66 -10.71 1.09
N SER A 37 -5.24 -11.23 -0.06
CA SER A 37 -4.27 -12.33 -0.13
C SER A 37 -2.90 -11.71 -0.32
N VAL A 38 -2.01 -11.91 0.64
CA VAL A 38 -0.64 -11.37 0.62
C VAL A 38 0.34 -12.52 0.40
N MET A 39 1.28 -12.34 -0.53
CA MET A 39 2.29 -13.33 -0.89
C MET A 39 3.63 -12.63 -1.14
N ASP A 40 4.74 -13.33 -0.93
CA ASP A 40 6.04 -12.82 -1.37
C ASP A 40 6.05 -12.67 -2.90
N THR A 41 6.68 -11.60 -3.37
CA THR A 41 6.82 -11.38 -4.81
C THR A 41 7.85 -12.35 -5.38
N GLY A 42 7.45 -13.19 -6.32
CA GLY A 42 8.39 -14.11 -6.97
C GLY A 42 9.45 -13.35 -7.79
N THR A 43 10.64 -13.94 -7.93
CA THR A 43 11.80 -13.36 -8.63
C THR A 43 11.48 -12.92 -10.06
N ASN A 44 10.63 -13.67 -10.77
CA ASN A 44 10.20 -13.34 -12.14
C ASN A 44 9.37 -12.04 -12.19
N THR A 45 8.51 -11.82 -11.19
CA THR A 45 7.69 -10.60 -11.10
C THR A 45 8.55 -9.42 -10.66
N MET A 46 9.49 -9.62 -9.74
CA MET A 46 10.46 -8.59 -9.37
C MET A 46 11.30 -8.14 -10.58
N MET A 47 11.84 -9.07 -11.37
CA MET A 47 12.59 -8.77 -12.58
C MET A 47 11.77 -7.96 -13.60
N LEU A 48 10.49 -8.28 -13.76
CA LEU A 48 9.61 -7.55 -14.68
C LEU A 48 9.34 -6.10 -14.21
N VAL A 49 9.17 -5.89 -12.90
CA VAL A 49 8.79 -4.59 -12.34
C VAL A 49 10.01 -3.70 -12.09
N TYR A 50 11.11 -4.25 -11.57
CA TYR A 50 12.27 -3.50 -11.11
C TYR A 50 13.53 -3.70 -11.96
N SER A 51 13.49 -4.53 -13.01
CA SER A 51 14.70 -4.98 -13.75
C SER A 51 15.79 -5.59 -12.85
N GLY A 52 15.39 -6.08 -11.66
CA GLY A 52 16.28 -6.57 -10.62
C GLY A 52 15.49 -7.20 -9.46
N ILE A 53 16.22 -7.77 -8.49
CA ILE A 53 15.62 -8.35 -7.29
C ILE A 53 15.53 -7.27 -6.22
N LYS A 54 14.34 -7.02 -5.69
CA LYS A 54 14.11 -6.09 -4.57
C LYS A 54 13.64 -6.91 -3.38
N GLU A 55 14.50 -7.05 -2.37
CA GLU A 55 14.16 -7.82 -1.18
C GLU A 55 12.97 -7.20 -0.43
N GLY A 56 12.12 -8.03 0.17
CA GLY A 56 10.97 -7.56 0.94
C GLY A 56 9.76 -7.07 0.13
N SER A 57 9.73 -7.26 -1.20
CA SER A 57 8.52 -6.94 -1.98
C SER A 57 7.40 -7.96 -1.81
N LEU A 58 6.17 -7.47 -1.61
CA LEU A 58 4.97 -8.28 -1.48
C LEU A 58 4.03 -8.08 -2.67
N THR A 59 3.34 -9.15 -3.06
CA THR A 59 2.24 -9.12 -4.01
C THR A 59 0.92 -9.27 -3.25
N ILE A 60 0.08 -8.25 -3.37
CA ILE A 60 -1.20 -8.14 -2.67
C ILE A 60 -2.32 -8.30 -3.69
N HIS A 61 -3.20 -9.28 -3.47
CA HIS A 61 -4.42 -9.45 -4.25
C HIS A 61 -5.64 -9.04 -3.43
N LEU A 62 -6.48 -8.18 -4.01
CA LEU A 62 -7.81 -7.85 -3.53
C LEU A 62 -8.89 -8.62 -4.30
N GLN A 63 -10.00 -8.93 -3.63
CA GLN A 63 -11.16 -9.55 -4.28
C GLN A 63 -11.94 -8.56 -5.15
N ASN A 64 -11.89 -7.28 -4.82
CA ASN A 64 -12.56 -6.16 -5.49
C ASN A 64 -11.58 -5.02 -5.76
N HIS A 65 -12.04 -4.01 -6.48
CA HIS A 65 -11.28 -2.78 -6.68
C HIS A 65 -11.28 -1.89 -5.44
N TYR A 66 -10.16 -1.21 -5.22
CA TYR A 66 -10.04 -0.15 -4.23
C TYR A 66 -9.87 1.18 -4.98
N ASP A 67 -10.92 2.00 -4.95
CA ASP A 67 -11.01 3.23 -5.76
C ASP A 67 -10.88 4.51 -4.93
N ARG A 68 -10.54 4.40 -3.64
CA ARG A 68 -10.29 5.56 -2.75
C ARG A 68 -8.82 5.99 -2.84
N PRO A 69 -8.51 7.29 -2.68
CA PRO A 69 -7.14 7.75 -2.64
C PRO A 69 -6.42 7.23 -1.38
N PHE A 70 -5.16 6.87 -1.54
CA PHE A 70 -4.25 6.44 -0.47
C PHE A 70 -2.81 6.71 -0.91
N ASP A 71 -1.89 6.75 0.05
CA ASP A 71 -0.48 7.05 -0.20
C ASP A 71 0.39 5.80 0.00
N ARG A 72 0.05 4.96 0.98
CA ARG A 72 0.80 3.72 1.29
C ARG A 72 -0.09 2.63 1.85
N ILE A 73 0.42 1.40 1.88
CA ILE A 73 -0.31 0.23 2.39
C ILE A 73 0.44 -0.32 3.60
N ARG A 74 -0.26 -0.50 4.72
CA ARG A 74 0.28 -1.18 5.90
C ARG A 74 -0.21 -2.62 5.94
N VAL A 75 0.72 -3.55 6.16
CA VAL A 75 0.45 -4.98 6.37
C VAL A 75 1.07 -5.37 7.71
N GLY A 76 0.23 -5.69 8.70
CA GLY A 76 0.70 -5.87 10.08
C GLY A 76 1.37 -4.58 10.60
N ASN A 77 2.64 -4.68 11.00
CA ASN A 77 3.41 -3.56 11.55
C ASN A 77 4.30 -2.87 10.52
N LYS A 78 4.31 -3.36 9.27
CA LYS A 78 5.19 -2.86 8.20
C LYS A 78 4.42 -2.03 7.21
N THR A 79 5.07 -0.98 6.72
CA THR A 79 4.49 -0.06 5.75
C THR A 79 5.15 -0.25 4.40
N TYR A 80 4.34 -0.23 3.34
CA TYR A 80 4.76 -0.53 1.99
C TYR A 80 4.31 0.56 1.03
N GLY A 81 5.20 0.92 0.11
CA GLY A 81 4.92 1.77 -1.05
C GLY A 81 4.44 0.90 -2.21
N VAL A 82 3.47 1.40 -2.97
CA VAL A 82 2.98 0.70 -4.18
C VAL A 82 3.89 1.04 -5.35
N ASP A 83 4.64 0.05 -5.84
CA ASP A 83 5.50 0.23 -7.01
C ASP A 83 4.77 -0.10 -8.31
N PHE A 84 3.85 -1.06 -8.26
CA PHE A 84 3.06 -1.46 -9.42
C PHE A 84 1.63 -1.82 -9.02
N SER A 85 0.68 -1.43 -9.86
CA SER A 85 -0.75 -1.71 -9.68
C SER A 85 -1.33 -2.24 -10.98
N ARG A 86 -2.15 -3.29 -10.87
CA ARG A 86 -2.89 -3.85 -11.99
C ARG A 86 -4.35 -4.08 -11.60
N LYS A 87 -5.24 -3.41 -12.32
CA LYS A 87 -6.68 -3.63 -12.24
C LYS A 87 -7.06 -4.79 -13.17
N LEU A 88 -7.56 -5.89 -12.62
CA LEU A 88 -8.16 -7.00 -13.36
C LEU A 88 -9.68 -6.79 -13.43
N ARG A 89 -10.39 -7.63 -14.20
CA ARG A 89 -11.85 -7.50 -14.39
C ARG A 89 -12.63 -7.35 -13.09
N LEU A 90 -12.30 -8.16 -12.08
CA LEU A 90 -12.97 -8.14 -10.76
C LEU A 90 -12.00 -7.84 -9.61
N LYS A 91 -10.70 -8.09 -9.82
CA LYS A 91 -9.69 -8.06 -8.76
C LYS A 91 -8.75 -6.88 -8.97
N GLN A 92 -8.03 -6.54 -7.92
CA GLN A 92 -6.91 -5.62 -8.02
C GLN A 92 -5.66 -6.26 -7.43
N VAL A 93 -4.52 -6.04 -8.09
CA VAL A 93 -3.23 -6.57 -7.68
C VAL A 93 -2.28 -5.40 -7.47
N TYR A 94 -1.55 -5.42 -6.36
CA TYR A 94 -0.47 -4.49 -6.08
C TYR A 94 0.82 -5.26 -5.88
N VAL A 95 1.91 -4.77 -6.44
CA VAL A 95 3.26 -5.15 -6.03
C VAL A 95 3.80 -3.98 -5.23
N VAL A 96 4.22 -4.27 -4.01
CA VAL A 96 4.60 -3.27 -3.02
C VAL A 96 5.97 -3.59 -2.46
N SER A 97 6.71 -2.58 -2.06
CA SER A 97 8.01 -2.74 -1.39
C SER A 97 8.02 -2.00 -0.05
N GLU A 98 8.75 -2.56 0.91
CA GLU A 98 8.84 -2.00 2.26
C GLU A 98 9.46 -0.60 2.22
N VAL A 99 8.81 0.36 2.90
CA VAL A 99 9.29 1.73 3.03
C VAL A 99 9.70 1.90 4.50
N VAL A 100 11.01 2.07 4.71
CA VAL A 100 11.63 2.32 6.02
C VAL A 100 11.48 3.78 6.41
#